data_AF-A0A062V6Z3-F1
#
_entry.id   AF-A0A062V6Z3-F1
#
_cell.length_a   1.000
_cell.length_b   1.000
_cell.length_c   1.000
_cell.angle_alpha   90.00
_cell.angle_beta   90.00
_cell.angle_gamma   90.00
#
_symmetry.space_group_name_H-M   'P 1'
#
loop_
_entity.id
_entity.type
_entity.pdbx_description
1 polymer ?
#
loop_
_entity_poly.entity_id
_entity_poly.type
_entity_poly.pdbx_seq_one_letter_code
_entity_poly.pdbx_strand_id
1 'polypeptide(L)' 'MPVWKYTNKNVTKEEVEKSLTAVKSACFSCETHGDGCPISKTAGEIKGMMELKKR' A
#
# COMPACT_ATOMS: atom_id res chain seq x y z
N MET A 1 15.25 3.26 -3.59
CA MET A 1 14.35 2.46 -2.75
C MET A 1 13.09 3.28 -2.52
N PRO A 2 11.89 2.69 -2.53
CA PRO A 2 10.69 3.44 -2.19
C PRO A 2 10.78 4.02 -0.77
N VAL A 3 10.26 5.23 -0.61
CA VAL A 3 10.24 5.95 0.67
C VAL A 3 8.80 5.97 1.19
N TRP A 4 8.60 5.57 2.44
CA TRP A 4 7.30 5.70 3.07
C TRP A 4 7.07 7.16 3.50
N LYS A 5 6.13 7.85 2.87
CA LYS A 5 5.92 9.30 3.04
C LYS A 5 5.60 9.76 4.46
N TYR A 6 5.05 8.88 5.30
CA TYR A 6 4.64 9.24 6.67
C TYR A 6 5.79 9.15 7.68
N THR A 7 6.83 8.36 7.39
CA THR A 7 7.98 8.19 8.30
C THR A 7 9.32 8.54 7.66
N ASN A 8 9.33 8.90 6.38
CA ASN A 8 10.53 9.06 5.54
C ASN A 8 11.47 7.85 5.58
N LYS A 9 10.96 6.67 5.97
CA LYS A 9 11.76 5.45 6.04
C LYS A 9 11.93 4.87 4.64
N ASN A 10 13.19 4.57 4.29
CA ASN A 10 13.49 3.74 3.14
C ASN A 10 13.00 2.32 3.40
N VAL A 11 12.16 1.81 2.51
CA VAL A 11 11.65 0.44 2.58
C VAL A 11 12.11 -0.36 1.36
N THR A 12 12.42 -1.62 1.58
CA THR A 12 12.76 -2.55 0.52
C THR A 12 11.50 -2.94 -0.26
N LYS A 13 11.67 -3.43 -1.48
CA LYS A 13 10.54 -3.94 -2.27
C LYS A 13 9.79 -5.05 -1.54
N GLU A 14 10.53 -5.96 -0.90
CA GLU A 14 9.98 -7.09 -0.15
C GLU A 14 9.12 -6.62 1.04
N GLU A 15 9.56 -5.59 1.77
CA GLU A 15 8.76 -4.98 2.85
C GLU A 15 7.46 -4.37 2.30
N VAL A 16 7.50 -3.72 1.13
CA VAL A 16 6.30 -3.15 0.49
C VAL A 16 5.34 -4.26 0.04
N GLU A 17 5.84 -5.36 -0.52
CA GLU A 17 5.03 -6.52 -0.94
C GLU A 17 4.38 -7.24 0.25
N LYS A 18 5.15 -7.47 1.32
CA LYS A 18 4.64 -8.04 2.58
C LYS A 18 3.56 -7.15 3.19
N SER A 19 3.79 -5.84 3.22
CA SER A 19 2.82 -4.87 3.74
C SER A 19 1.54 -4.83 2.90
N LEU A 20 1.66 -4.82 1.57
CA LEU A 20 0.51 -4.84 0.67
C LEU A 20 -0.35 -6.09 0.87
N THR A 21 0.30 -7.24 1.04
CA THR A 21 -0.38 -8.52 1.29
C THR A 21 -1.12 -8.48 2.63
N ALA A 22 -0.45 -8.04 3.70
CA ALA A 22 -1.06 -7.94 5.02
C ALA A 22 -2.29 -7.01 5.04
N VAL A 23 -2.21 -5.85 4.38
CA VAL A 23 -3.34 -4.90 4.28
C VAL A 23 -4.50 -5.50 3.49
N LYS A 24 -4.23 -6.18 2.37
CA LYS A 24 -5.27 -6.86 1.59
C LYS A 24 -5.91 -8.02 2.35
N SER A 25 -5.13 -8.78 3.12
CA SER A 25 -5.64 -9.87 3.95
C SER A 25 -6.50 -9.39 5.12
N ALA A 26 -6.25 -8.17 5.63
CA ALA A 26 -7.10 -7.53 6.64
C ALA A 26 -8.43 -7.01 6.07
N CYS A 27 -8.65 -7.09 4.75
CA CYS A 27 -9.90 -6.70 4.13
C CYS A 27 -11.03 -7.68 4.50
N PHE A 28 -12.08 -7.18 5.13
CA PHE A 28 -13.27 -7.96 5.50
C PHE A 28 -14.23 -8.20 4.33
N SER A 29 -13.76 -8.08 3.09
CA SER A 29 -14.58 -8.20 1.87
C SER A 29 -15.86 -7.35 1.91
N CYS A 30 -15.73 -6.10 2.36
CA CYS A 30 -16.86 -5.20 2.52
C CYS A 30 -17.50 -4.85 1.17
N GLU A 31 -18.83 -4.77 1.09
CA GLU A 31 -19.55 -4.47 -0.15
C GLU A 31 -19.17 -3.10 -0.75
N THR A 32 -18.71 -2.16 0.08
CA THR A 32 -18.28 -0.82 -0.32
C THR A 32 -16.79 -0.79 -0.74
N HIS A 33 -16.42 -1.53 -1.79
CA HIS A 33 -15.11 -1.38 -2.43
C HIS A 33 -15.08 -0.10 -3.30
N GLY A 34 -14.85 1.05 -2.66
CA GLY A 34 -14.69 2.34 -3.32
C GLY A 34 -13.63 3.22 -2.67
N ASP A 35 -13.48 4.44 -3.16
CA ASP A 35 -12.48 5.43 -2.68
C ASP A 35 -12.62 5.81 -1.19
N GLY A 36 -13.79 5.55 -0.60
CA GLY A 36 -14.05 5.78 0.83
C GLY A 36 -13.51 4.70 1.76
N CYS A 37 -13.07 3.54 1.25
CA CYS A 37 -12.60 2.44 2.09
C CYS A 37 -11.16 2.69 2.59
N PRO A 38 -10.91 2.78 3.91
CA PRO A 38 -9.57 3.05 4.44
C PRO A 38 -8.52 1.98 4.05
N ILE A 39 -8.94 0.71 3.99
CA ILE A 39 -8.08 -0.40 3.57
C ILE A 39 -7.71 -0.27 2.09
N SER A 40 -8.69 0.04 1.23
CA SER A 40 -8.47 0.25 -0.19
C SER A 40 -7.51 1.42 -0.44
N LYS A 41 -7.74 2.55 0.23
CA LYS A 41 -6.86 3.73 0.16
C LYS A 41 -5.43 3.40 0.57
N THR A 42 -5.26 2.71 1.71
CA THR A 42 -3.94 2.30 2.21
C THR A 42 -3.24 1.35 1.23
N ALA A 43 -3.96 0.35 0.69
CA ALA A 43 -3.43 -0.56 -0.31
C ALA A 43 -3.01 0.17 -1.59
N GLY A 44 -3.76 1.18 -2.02
CA GLY A 44 -3.42 2.06 -3.14
C GLY A 44 -2.15 2.87 -2.89
N GLU A 45 -2.00 3.46 -1.70
CA GLU A 45 -0.79 4.19 -1.32
C GLU A 45 0.46 3.29 -1.31
N ILE A 46 0.36 2.07 -0.76
CA ILE A 46 1.46 1.09 -0.76
C ILE A 46 1.79 0.64 -2.19
N LYS A 47 0.77 0.38 -3.03
CA LYS A 47 0.96 0.00 -4.44
C LYS A 47 1.67 1.11 -5.22
N GLY A 48 1.31 2.38 -4.99
CA GLY A 48 1.96 3.53 -5.63
C GLY A 48 3.46 3.61 -5.36
N MET A 49 3.93 3.09 -4.22
CA MET A 49 5.37 3.01 -3.93
C MET A 49 6.12 2.03 -4.84
N MET A 50 5.46 0.99 -5.33
CA MET A 50 6.05 0.04 -6.27
C MET A 50 6.18 0.63 -7.68
N GLU A 51 5.31 1.57 -8.04
CA GLU A 51 5.24 2.17 -9.38
C GLU A 51 6.16 3.39 -9.57
N LEU A 52 6.77 3.91 -8.51
CA LEU A 52 7.75 5.03 -8.52
C LEU A 52 9.08 4.73 -9.25
N LYS A 53 9.14 3.69 -10.11
CA LYS A 53 10.31 3.35 -10.93
C LYS A 53 10.29 3.93 -12.36
N LYS A 54 9.34 4.79 -12.72
CA LYS A 54 9.31 5.46 -14.03
C LYS A 54 9.12 6.97 -13.88
N ARG A 55 10.19 7.69 -13.56
CA ARG A 55 10.43 9.08 -13.97
C ARG A 55 11.92 9.29 -14.10
#